data_AF-A0A434EWQ4-F1
#
_entry.id   AF-A0A434EWQ4-F1
#
_cell.length_a   1.000
_cell.length_b   1.000
_cell.length_c   1.000
_cell.angle_alpha   90.00
_cell.angle_beta   90.00
_cell.angle_gamma   90.00
#
_symmetry.space_group_name_H-M   'P 1'
#
loop_
_entity.id
_entity.type
_entity.pdbx_description
1 polymer ?
#
loop_
_entity_poly.entity_id
_entity_poly.type
_entity_poly.pdbx_seq_one_letter_code
_entity_poly.pdbx_strand_id
1 'polypeptide(L)' 'MTDASSLPLFPHRHLLGIRDLSPADIELLLDRADQAVAISRQSEKKTSTLRGRTQINLFY' A
#
# COMPACT_ATOMS: atom_id res chain seq x y z
N MET A 1 12.40 12.53 -17.89
CA MET A 1 12.09 11.15 -17.45
C MET A 1 12.12 11.18 -15.94
N THR A 2 10.95 11.40 -15.33
CA THR A 2 10.85 11.59 -13.88
C THR A 2 10.88 10.21 -13.24
N ASP A 3 11.94 9.91 -12.51
CA ASP A 3 12.06 8.67 -11.74
C ASP A 3 10.89 8.62 -10.75
N ALA A 4 9.96 7.70 -10.97
CA ALA A 4 8.92 7.42 -9.99
C ALA A 4 9.63 6.75 -8.81
N SER A 5 9.98 7.54 -7.78
CA SER A 5 10.69 7.08 -6.59
C SER A 5 10.04 5.80 -6.06
N SER A 6 10.69 4.67 -6.28
CA SER A 6 10.20 3.38 -5.84
C SER A 6 10.30 3.32 -4.33
N LEU A 7 9.16 3.31 -3.64
CA LEU A 7 9.15 3.17 -2.19
C LEU A 7 9.82 1.85 -1.77
N PRO A 8 10.67 1.85 -0.73
CA PRO A 8 11.38 0.66 -0.28
C PRO A 8 10.41 -0.43 0.14
N LEU A 9 10.75 -1.70 -0.09
CA LEU A 9 9.87 -2.84 0.26
C LEU A 9 9.45 -2.77 1.74
N PHE A 10 8.16 -2.96 2.00
CA PHE A 10 7.67 -3.05 3.39
C PHE A 10 8.24 -4.33 4.04
N PRO A 11 8.96 -4.23 5.17
CA PRO A 11 9.75 -5.36 5.69
C PRO A 11 8.89 -6.45 6.33
N HIS A 12 7.65 -6.13 6.72
CA HIS A 12 6.75 -7.06 7.39
C HIS A 12 5.84 -7.79 6.40
N ARG A 13 5.75 -9.11 6.51
CA ARG A 13 4.85 -9.93 5.67
C ARG A 13 3.37 -9.73 6.01
N HIS A 14 3.05 -9.48 7.28
CA HIS A 14 1.70 -9.33 7.80
C HIS A 14 1.57 -8.03 8.59
N LEU A 15 0.42 -7.35 8.46
CA LEU A 15 0.08 -6.17 9.27
C LEU A 15 -0.98 -6.59 10.31
N LEU A 16 -0.54 -7.08 11.47
CA LEU A 16 -1.41 -7.60 12.53
C LEU A 16 -1.73 -6.57 13.63
N GLY A 17 -1.02 -5.45 13.64
CA GLY A 17 -1.14 -4.38 14.63
C GLY A 17 0.01 -3.39 14.48
N ILE A 18 0.06 -2.40 15.36
CA ILE A 18 1.07 -1.32 15.30
C ILE A 18 2.24 -1.51 16.26
N ARG A 19 2.19 -2.51 17.15
CA ARG A 19 3.17 -2.71 18.23
C ARG A 19 4.61 -2.87 17.71
N ASP A 20 4.76 -3.63 16.63
CA ASP A 20 6.07 -3.98 16.06
C ASP A 20 6.48 -3.05 14.91
N LEU A 21 5.71 -1.98 14.66
CA LEU A 21 6.04 -0.99 13.63
C LEU A 21 6.98 0.05 14.22
N SER A 22 8.12 0.24 13.57
CA SER A 22 8.97 1.40 13.82
C SER A 22 8.30 2.67 13.27
N PRO A 23 8.72 3.88 13.72
CA PRO A 23 8.26 5.13 13.11
C PRO A 23 8.47 5.17 11.60
N ALA A 24 9.61 4.65 11.11
CA ALA A 24 9.90 4.57 9.68
C ALA A 24 8.95 3.62 8.93
N ASP A 25 8.54 2.51 9.54
CA ASP A 25 7.53 1.62 8.94
C ASP A 25 6.18 2.31 8.79
N ILE A 26 5.80 3.14 9.77
CA ILE A 26 4.55 3.91 9.76
C ILE A 26 4.59 4.97 8.66
N GLU A 27 5.66 5.78 8.61
CA GLU A 27 5.86 6.79 7.55
C GLU A 27 5.81 6.13 6.16
N LEU A 28 6.47 4.99 6.01
CA LEU A 28 6.50 4.23 4.77
C LEU A 28 5.11 3.69 4.34
N LEU A 29 4.19 3.42 5.28
CA LEU A 29 2.80 3.08 5.00
C LEU A 29 1.98 4.33 4.61
N LEU A 30 2.21 5.45 5.29
CA LEU A 30 1.53 6.72 5.03
C LEU A 30 1.90 7.27 3.64
N ASP A 31 3.19 7.25 3.28
CA ASP A 31 3.66 7.67 1.95
C ASP A 31 3.03 6.85 0.83
N ARG A 32 2.86 5.53 1.05
CA ARG A 32 2.14 4.65 0.10
C ARG A 32 0.67 5.04 -0.03
N ALA A 33 0.02 5.33 1.10
CA ALA A 33 -1.38 5.72 1.12
C ALA A 33 -1.59 7.03 0.35
N ASP A 34 -0.72 8.02 0.57
CA ASP A 34 -0.77 9.30 -0.14
C ASP A 34 -0.57 9.15 -1.65
N GLN A 35 0.36 8.28 -2.09
CA GLN A 35 0.48 7.97 -3.52
C GLN A 35 -0.78 7.30 -4.09
N ALA A 36 -1.44 6.43 -3.31
CA ALA A 36 -2.66 5.77 -3.73
C ALA A 36 -3.88 6.70 -3.82
N VAL A 37 -3.85 7.87 -3.15
CA VAL A 37 -4.89 8.91 -3.29
C VAL A 37 -5.02 9.36 -4.74
N ALA A 38 -3.90 9.47 -5.48
CA ALA A 38 -3.92 9.85 -6.88
C ALA A 38 -4.74 8.88 -7.74
N ILE A 39 -4.65 7.57 -7.47
CA ILE A 39 -5.43 6.52 -8.16
C ILE A 39 -6.92 6.69 -7.88
N SER A 40 -7.29 7.00 -6.64
CA SER A 40 -8.69 7.17 -6.23
C SER A 40 -9.39 8.37 -6.90
N ARG A 41 -8.60 9.37 -7.32
CA ARG A 41 -9.06 10.59 -8.01
C ARG A 41 -9.17 10.43 -9.53
N GLN A 42 -8.61 9.38 -10.11
CA GLN A 42 -8.73 9.11 -11.54
C GLN A 42 -10.16 8.65 -11.91
N SER A 43 -10.54 8.86 -13.17
CA SER A 43 -11.81 8.38 -13.71
C SER A 43 -11.84 6.85 -13.77
N GLU A 44 -10.74 6.24 -14.21
CA GLU A 44 -10.49 4.80 -14.11
C GLU A 44 -9.65 4.53 -12.86
N LYS A 45 -10.24 3.81 -11.91
CA LYS A 45 -9.63 3.54 -10.59
C LYS A 45 -8.98 2.16 -10.52
N LYS A 46 -9.17 1.32 -11.54
CA LYS A 46 -8.65 -0.04 -11.55
C LYS A 46 -7.17 -0.05 -11.90
N THR A 47 -6.38 -0.70 -11.06
CA THR A 47 -4.98 -1.03 -11.35
C THR A 47 -4.85 -2.53 -11.65
N SER A 48 -3.78 -2.92 -12.33
CA SER A 48 -3.47 -4.33 -12.61
C SER A 48 -2.74 -5.02 -11.45
N THR A 49 -2.39 -4.31 -10.38
CA THR A 49 -1.50 -4.78 -9.30
C THR A 49 -1.97 -6.09 -8.66
N LEU A 50 -3.28 -6.26 -8.48
CA LEU A 50 -3.88 -7.46 -7.87
C LEU A 50 -4.50 -8.43 -8.88
N ARG A 51 -4.23 -8.28 -10.19
CA ARG A 51 -4.78 -9.15 -11.23
C ARG A 51 -4.40 -10.61 -10.98
N GLY A 52 -5.38 -11.50 -11.01
CA GLY A 52 -5.19 -12.93 -10.74
C GLY A 52 -5.03 -13.28 -9.25
N ARG A 53 -5.30 -12.34 -8.35
CA ARG A 53 -5.34 -12.56 -6.90
C ARG A 53 -6.78 -12.40 -6.37
N THR A 54 -7.10 -13.10 -5.29
CA THR A 54 -8.38 -13.02 -4.60
C THR A 54 -8.16 -12.45 -3.21
N GLN A 55 -8.87 -11.37 -2.86
CA GLN A 55 -8.92 -10.84 -1.51
C GLN A 55 -10.13 -11.45 -0.79
N ILE A 56 -9.91 -12.06 0.37
CA ILE A 56 -10.95 -12.67 1.20
C ILE A 56 -11.06 -11.84 2.48
N ASN A 57 -12.23 -11.30 2.76
CA ASN A 57 -12.51 -10.59 4.01
C ASN A 57 -13.31 -11.52 4.93
N LEU A 58 -12.76 -11.85 6.09
CA LEU A 58 -13.38 -12.72 7.10
C LEU A 58 -13.70 -11.89 8.35
N PHE A 59 -14.99 -11.63 8.59
CA PHE A 59 -15.49 -10.91 9.77
C PHE A 59 -16.45 -11.84 10.54
N TYR A 60 -16.30 -11.91 11.86
CA TYR A 60 -17.08 -12.75 12.78
C TYR A 60 -17.68 -11.94 13.92
#